data_AF-A0A7Y5R505-F1
#
_entry.id   AF-A0A7Y5R505-F1
#
_cell.length_a   1.000
_cell.length_b   1.000
_cell.length_c   1.000
_cell.angle_alpha   90.00
_cell.angle_beta   90.00
_cell.angle_gamma   90.00
#
_symmetry.space_group_name_H-M   'P 1'
#
loop_
_entity.id
_entity.type
_entity.pdbx_description
1 polymer ?
#
loop_
_entity_poly.entity_id
_entity_poly.type
_entity_poly.pdbx_seq_one_letter_code
_entity_poly.pdbx_strand_id
1 'polypeptide(L)'
;MNEIMMDNNLIRAQKRVKAKKGFYSHLGSFIAVNAFLFALNAVTYSGSWWFVFPTLGWSIGLVTHYFSVFGMPWLEHDWEDKEMEREIKRLERGGSGSRGKGEEDTLELKRLQKQSRKNWEEEDLV
;
A
#
# COMPACT_ATOMS: atom_id res chain seq x y z
N MET A 1 4.76 -23.42 -10.23
CA MET A 1 3.67 -22.84 -9.41
C MET A 1 4.01 -22.76 -7.92
N ASN A 2 4.70 -23.74 -7.30
CA ASN A 2 5.04 -23.67 -5.86
C ASN A 2 6.18 -22.69 -5.49
N GLU A 3 7.15 -22.43 -6.37
CA GLU A 3 8.24 -21.48 -6.08
C GLU A 3 7.76 -20.02 -5.95
N ILE A 4 6.89 -19.56 -6.85
CA ILE A 4 6.38 -18.18 -6.85
C ILE A 4 5.51 -17.89 -5.61
N MET A 5 4.79 -18.91 -5.10
CA MET A 5 4.02 -18.82 -3.87
C MET A 5 4.92 -18.80 -2.63
N MET A 6 6.03 -19.55 -2.64
CA MET A 6 7.00 -19.56 -1.56
C MET A 6 7.71 -18.21 -1.44
N ASP A 7 8.15 -17.64 -2.57
CA ASP A 7 8.81 -16.32 -2.61
C ASP A 7 7.91 -15.20 -2.09
N ASN A 8 6.64 -15.17 -2.50
CA ASN A 8 5.69 -14.17 -2.00
C ASN A 8 5.45 -14.28 -0.48
N ASN A 9 5.36 -15.50 0.04
CA ASN A 9 5.24 -15.73 1.48
C ASN A 9 6.50 -15.29 2.25
N LEU A 10 7.70 -15.55 1.70
CA LEU A 10 8.97 -15.12 2.27
C LEU A 10 9.11 -13.60 2.27
N ILE A 11 8.73 -12.93 1.18
CA ILE A 11 8.75 -11.45 1.08
C ILE A 11 7.78 -10.83 2.09
N ARG A 12 6.57 -11.38 2.21
CA ARG A 12 5.57 -10.94 3.21
C ARG A 12 6.07 -11.16 4.64
N ALA A 13 6.69 -12.31 4.93
CA ALA A 13 7.27 -12.60 6.24
C ALA A 13 8.43 -11.63 6.58
N GLN A 14 9.34 -11.39 5.64
CA GLN A 14 10.46 -10.47 5.82
C GLN A 14 10.01 -9.02 6.05
N LYS A 15 9.00 -8.54 5.30
CA LYS A 15 8.42 -7.20 5.52
C LYS A 15 7.88 -7.03 6.94
N ARG A 16 7.15 -8.03 7.46
CA ARG A 16 6.62 -8.00 8.83
C ARG A 16 7.74 -7.99 9.89
N VAL A 17 8.81 -8.76 9.68
CA VAL A 17 9.96 -8.79 10.59
C VAL A 17 10.72 -7.46 10.60
N LYS A 18 10.94 -6.85 9.42
CA LYS A 18 11.66 -5.57 9.30
C LYS A 18 10.86 -4.42 9.93
N ALA A 19 9.54 -4.41 9.76
CA ALA A 19 8.65 -3.45 10.41
C ALA A 19 8.71 -3.56 11.94
N LYS A 20 8.65 -4.80 12.48
CA LYS A 20 8.80 -5.05 13.93
C LYS A 20 10.14 -4.53 14.46
N LYS A 21 11.24 -4.75 13.73
CA LYS A 21 12.58 -4.31 14.16
C LYS A 21 12.68 -2.78 14.25
N GLY A 22 12.06 -2.03 13.33
CA GLY A 22 12.00 -0.57 13.38
C GLY A 22 11.23 -0.05 14.60
N PHE A 23 10.11 -0.70 14.93
CA PHE A 23 9.31 -0.39 16.11
C PHE A 23 10.07 -0.59 17.42
N TYR A 24 10.79 -1.72 17.58
CA TYR A 24 11.58 -1.98 18.79
C TYR A 24 12.68 -0.94 19.04
N SER A 25 13.27 -0.38 17.99
CA SER A 25 14.25 0.70 18.12
C SER A 25 13.61 1.95 18.75
N HIS A 26 12.44 2.36 18.24
CA HIS A 26 11.71 3.52 18.76
C HIS A 26 11.19 3.27 20.18
N LEU A 27 10.70 2.06 20.47
CA LEU A 27 10.27 1.67 21.81
C LEU A 27 11.43 1.69 22.81
N GLY A 28 12.60 1.20 22.40
CA GLY A 28 13.82 1.23 23.23
C GLY A 28 14.23 2.67 23.58
N SER A 29 14.26 3.56 22.59
CA SER A 29 14.51 4.99 22.82
C SER A 29 13.44 5.63 23.72
N PHE A 30 12.16 5.29 23.53
CA PHE A 30 11.07 5.79 24.38
C PHE A 30 11.25 5.38 25.85
N ILE A 31 11.58 4.11 26.12
CA ILE A 31 11.81 3.62 27.49
C ILE A 31 13.04 4.29 28.10
N ALA A 32 14.14 4.39 27.35
CA ALA A 32 15.38 5.00 27.83
C ALA A 32 15.19 6.49 28.20
N VAL A 33 14.53 7.25 27.32
CA VAL A 33 14.24 8.67 27.55
C VAL A 33 13.27 8.85 28.72
N ASN A 34 12.18 8.08 28.78
CA ASN A 34 11.23 8.16 29.90
C ASN A 34 11.86 7.78 31.24
N ALA A 35 12.70 6.74 31.28
CA ALA A 35 13.41 6.34 32.48
C ALA A 35 14.37 7.46 32.95
N PHE A 36 15.07 8.10 32.02
CA PHE A 36 15.94 9.23 32.31
C PHE A 36 15.16 10.45 32.83
N LEU A 37 14.04 10.81 32.20
CA LEU A 37 13.17 11.90 32.67
C LEU A 37 12.55 11.60 34.04
N PHE A 38 12.12 10.35 34.27
CA PHE A 38 11.58 9.91 35.55
C PHE A 38 12.63 10.02 36.66
N ALA A 39 13.86 9.57 36.39
CA ALA A 39 14.99 9.71 37.32
C ALA A 39 15.30 11.18 37.61
N LEU A 40 15.32 12.05 36.60
CA LEU A 40 15.50 13.49 36.79
C LEU A 40 14.39 14.12 37.63
N ASN A 41 13.13 13.73 37.41
CA ASN A 41 12.00 14.21 38.20
C ASN A 41 12.13 13.78 39.67
N ALA A 42 12.48 12.51 39.91
CA ALA A 42 12.70 11.96 41.24
C ALA A 42 13.84 12.66 42.01
N VAL A 43 14.88 13.13 41.31
CA VAL A 43 16.02 13.82 41.92
C VAL A 43 15.81 15.32 42.09
N THR A 44 15.07 15.97 41.17
CA THR A 44 15.07 17.43 41.06
C THR A 44 13.93 18.10 41.83
N TYR A 45 12.68 17.63 41.80
CA TYR A 45 11.57 18.22 42.59
C TYR A 45 10.28 17.38 42.46
N SER A 46 9.70 16.91 43.57
CA SER A 46 8.53 15.98 43.59
C SER A 46 7.18 16.61 43.23
N GLY A 47 7.12 17.93 43.04
CA GLY A 47 5.86 18.67 42.90
C GLY A 47 5.36 18.90 41.48
N SER A 48 6.17 18.63 40.44
CA SER A 48 5.83 19.03 39.07
C SER A 48 6.03 17.88 38.08
N TRP A 49 4.94 17.36 37.54
CA TRP A 49 4.90 16.22 36.60
C TRP A 49 5.25 16.65 35.17
N TRP A 50 6.30 17.47 35.02
CA TRP A 50 6.68 18.04 33.73
C TRP A 50 7.09 16.97 32.70
N PHE A 51 7.52 15.79 33.16
CA PHE A 51 7.89 14.67 32.29
C PHE A 51 6.68 14.15 31.48
N VAL A 52 5.46 14.33 31.97
CA VAL A 52 4.23 13.85 31.31
C VAL A 52 4.00 14.54 29.97
N PHE A 53 4.41 15.79 29.80
CA PHE A 53 4.24 16.53 28.54
C PHE A 53 5.01 15.89 27.36
N PRO A 54 6.34 15.67 27.45
CA PRO A 54 7.07 14.98 26.39
C PRO A 54 6.63 13.51 26.26
N THR A 55 6.30 12.83 27.36
CA THR A 55 5.80 11.45 27.31
C THR A 55 4.49 11.36 26.55
N LEU A 56 3.52 12.25 26.80
CA LEU A 56 2.22 12.25 26.12
C LEU A 56 2.37 12.58 24.63
N GLY A 57 3.13 13.63 24.29
CA GLY A 57 3.34 14.00 22.89
C GLY A 57 3.99 12.88 22.07
N TRP A 58 5.00 12.21 22.63
CA TRP A 58 5.66 11.10 21.95
C TRP A 58 4.89 9.78 22.03
N SER A 59 4.08 9.56 23.06
CA SER A 59 3.26 8.35 23.18
C SER A 59 2.25 8.24 22.04
N ILE A 60 1.68 9.36 21.59
CA ILE A 60 0.73 9.38 20.47
C ILE A 60 1.41 8.96 19.17
N GLY A 61 2.63 9.44 18.92
CA GLY A 61 3.44 9.04 17.77
C GLY A 61 3.84 7.57 17.82
N LEU A 62 4.25 7.08 19.00
CA LEU A 62 4.61 5.67 19.22
C LEU A 62 3.42 4.73 19.02
N VAL A 63 2.25 5.10 19.55
CA VAL A 63 0.99 4.35 19.40
C VAL A 63 0.56 4.30 17.93
N THR A 64 0.67 5.41 17.21
CA THR A 64 0.39 5.46 15.76
C THR A 64 1.33 4.53 14.98
N HIS A 65 2.63 4.54 15.30
CA HIS A 65 3.61 3.65 14.67
C HIS A 65 3.38 2.18 15.04
N TYR A 66 2.99 1.90 16.29
CA TYR A 66 2.63 0.56 16.76
C TYR A 66 1.46 -0.01 15.93
N PHE A 67 0.40 0.77 15.76
CA PHE A 67 -0.75 0.36 14.95
C PHE A 67 -0.39 0.14 13.48
N SER A 68 0.50 0.96 12.92
CA SER A 68 0.99 0.76 11.54
C SER A 68 1.82 -0.52 11.36
N VAL A 69 2.57 -0.93 12.39
CA VAL A 69 3.46 -2.10 12.32
C VAL A 69 2.76 -3.42 12.69
N PHE A 70 1.89 -3.40 13.70
CA PHE A 70 1.16 -4.60 14.13
C PHE A 70 -0.14 -4.81 13.36
N GLY A 71 -0.65 -3.79 12.68
CA GLY A 71 -2.00 -3.79 12.11
C GLY A 71 -3.03 -3.65 13.23
N MET A 72 -4.11 -2.93 12.97
CA MET A 72 -5.29 -2.98 13.84
C MET A 72 -6.11 -4.21 13.45
N PRO A 73 -6.40 -5.16 14.37
CA PRO A 73 -7.29 -6.27 14.07
C PRO A 73 -8.74 -5.85 13.77
N TRP A 74 -9.13 -4.60 14.08
CA TRP A 74 -10.45 -4.04 13.73
C TRP A 74 -10.45 -3.09 12.53
N LEU A 75 -9.27 -2.69 12.06
CA LEU A 75 -9.06 -1.81 10.91
C LEU A 75 -8.26 -2.56 9.82
N GLU A 76 -8.32 -3.89 9.87
CA GLU A 76 -7.86 -4.77 8.80
C GLU A 76 -8.78 -4.49 7.62
N HIS A 77 -8.39 -3.51 6.79
CA HIS A 77 -7.93 -3.69 5.42
C HIS A 77 -8.51 -4.82 4.56
N ASP A 78 -9.67 -5.34 4.94
CA ASP A 78 -10.51 -6.23 4.16
C ASP A 78 -10.84 -5.57 2.81
N TRP A 79 -10.78 -4.23 2.72
CA TRP A 79 -10.94 -3.50 1.47
C TRP A 79 -9.75 -3.66 0.50
N GLU A 80 -8.49 -3.60 0.96
CA GLU A 80 -7.32 -3.60 0.04
C GLU A 80 -6.97 -5.03 -0.39
N ASP A 81 -7.16 -6.02 0.50
CA ASP A 81 -7.06 -7.44 0.11
C ASP A 81 -8.18 -7.82 -0.87
N LYS A 82 -9.43 -7.33 -0.67
CA LYS A 82 -10.52 -7.51 -1.65
C LYS A 82 -10.23 -6.83 -2.98
N GLU A 83 -9.62 -5.64 -2.98
CA GLU A 83 -9.30 -4.92 -4.21
C GLU A 83 -8.14 -5.59 -4.96
N MET A 84 -7.13 -6.10 -4.25
CA MET A 84 -6.08 -6.93 -4.85
C MET A 84 -6.65 -8.21 -5.48
N GLU A 85 -7.54 -8.90 -4.77
CA GLU A 85 -8.15 -10.14 -5.28
C GLU A 85 -9.03 -9.87 -6.52
N ARG A 86 -9.72 -8.71 -6.56
CA ARG A 86 -10.43 -8.24 -7.75
C ARG A 86 -9.47 -7.98 -8.91
N GLU A 87 -8.35 -7.32 -8.67
CA GLU A 87 -7.42 -6.94 -9.75
C GLU A 87 -6.68 -8.15 -10.33
N ILE A 88 -6.30 -9.13 -9.49
CA ILE A 88 -5.76 -10.42 -9.95
C ILE A 88 -6.78 -11.16 -10.81
N LYS A 89 -8.03 -11.26 -10.35
CA LYS A 89 -9.12 -11.91 -11.10
C LYS A 89 -9.45 -11.19 -12.41
N ARG A 90 -9.27 -9.86 -12.44
CA ARG A 90 -9.42 -9.03 -13.65
C ARG A 90 -8.30 -9.29 -14.65
N LEU A 91 -7.06 -9.44 -14.20
CA LEU A 91 -5.91 -9.79 -15.05
C LEU A 91 -6.05 -11.20 -15.62
N GLU A 92 -6.49 -12.17 -14.82
CA GLU A 92 -6.76 -13.55 -15.26
C GLU A 92 -7.89 -13.61 -16.32
N ARG A 93 -8.96 -12.82 -16.15
CA ARG A 93 -10.05 -12.71 -17.15
C ARG A 93 -9.68 -11.85 -18.36
N GLY A 94 -8.90 -10.79 -18.15
CA GLY A 94 -8.46 -9.85 -19.18
C GLY A 94 -7.46 -10.44 -20.16
N GLY A 95 -6.64 -11.40 -19.73
CA GLY A 95 -5.71 -12.14 -20.59
C GLY A 95 -6.38 -12.97 -21.69
N SER A 96 -7.63 -13.40 -21.50
CA SER A 96 -8.37 -14.18 -22.50
C SER A 96 -9.36 -13.36 -23.34
N GLY A 97 -9.87 -12.22 -22.83
CA GLY A 97 -10.90 -11.42 -23.50
C GLY A 97 -10.40 -10.16 -24.21
N SER A 98 -9.24 -9.61 -23.82
CA SER A 98 -8.74 -8.33 -24.37
C SER A 98 -8.09 -8.47 -25.75
N ARG A 99 -7.73 -9.69 -26.17
CA ARG A 99 -7.06 -9.92 -27.46
C ARG A 99 -8.01 -9.81 -28.66
N GLY A 100 -9.30 -10.17 -28.49
CA GLY A 100 -10.30 -10.10 -29.57
C GLY A 100 -10.86 -8.68 -29.81
N LYS A 101 -11.11 -7.92 -28.73
CA LYS A 101 -11.74 -6.60 -28.84
C LYS A 101 -10.85 -5.57 -29.55
N GLY A 102 -9.54 -5.60 -29.30
CA GLY A 102 -8.60 -4.70 -29.98
C GLY A 102 -8.47 -4.99 -31.49
N GLU A 103 -8.66 -6.25 -31.90
CA GLU A 103 -8.62 -6.67 -33.31
C GLU A 103 -9.88 -6.25 -34.07
N GLU A 104 -11.06 -6.39 -33.45
CA GLU A 104 -12.33 -5.90 -34.04
C GLU A 104 -12.33 -4.37 -34.20
N ASP A 105 -11.91 -3.64 -33.17
CA ASP A 105 -11.82 -2.17 -33.21
C ASP A 105 -10.84 -1.70 -34.30
N THR A 106 -9.69 -2.37 -34.46
CA THR A 106 -8.75 -2.03 -35.55
C THR A 106 -9.25 -2.43 -36.95
N LEU A 107 -10.03 -3.50 -37.06
CA LEU A 107 -10.64 -3.92 -38.33
C LEU A 107 -11.76 -2.96 -38.77
N GLU A 108 -12.56 -2.45 -37.83
CA GLU A 108 -13.56 -1.40 -38.11
C GLU A 108 -12.92 -0.10 -38.58
N LEU A 109 -11.87 0.38 -37.90
CA LEU A 109 -11.16 1.60 -38.29
C LEU A 109 -10.58 1.50 -39.71
N LYS A 110 -9.99 0.34 -40.05
CA LYS A 110 -9.48 0.08 -41.40
C LYS A 110 -10.60 0.05 -42.45
N ARG A 111 -11.78 -0.50 -42.11
CA ARG A 111 -12.95 -0.50 -43.01
C ARG A 111 -13.47 0.92 -43.25
N LEU A 112 -13.64 1.71 -42.19
CA LEU A 112 -14.10 3.10 -42.27
C LEU A 112 -13.14 3.98 -43.07
N GLN A 113 -11.84 3.85 -42.84
CA GLN A 113 -10.84 4.59 -43.60
C GLN A 113 -10.87 4.22 -45.09
N LYS A 114 -11.02 2.93 -45.41
CA LYS A 114 -11.10 2.45 -46.80
C LYS A 114 -12.37 2.94 -47.50
N GLN A 115 -13.49 2.97 -46.79
CA GLN A 115 -14.77 3.46 -47.30
C GLN A 115 -14.74 4.98 -47.53
N SER A 116 -14.21 5.73 -46.56
CA SER A 116 -14.04 7.18 -46.69
C SER A 116 -13.11 7.53 -47.86
N ARG A 117 -11.94 6.88 -47.96
CA ARG A 117 -11.01 7.12 -49.07
C ARG A 117 -11.67 6.95 -50.45
N LYS A 118 -12.50 5.91 -50.59
CA LYS A 118 -13.19 5.62 -51.85
C LYS A 118 -14.27 6.66 -52.17
N ASN A 119 -14.94 7.21 -51.17
CA ASN A 119 -15.93 8.28 -51.35
C ASN A 119 -15.29 9.59 -51.83
N TRP A 120 -14.13 9.95 -51.27
CA TRP A 120 -13.39 11.14 -51.70
C TRP A 120 -12.90 11.05 -53.15
N GLU A 121 -12.49 9.86 -53.60
CA GLU A 121 -12.04 9.67 -55.00
C GLU A 121 -13.19 9.71 -56.03
N GLU A 122 -14.44 9.46 -55.62
CA GLU A 122 -15.60 9.48 -56.52
C GLU A 122 -16.25 10.88 -56.63
N GLU A 123 -16.07 11.76 -55.63
CA GLU A 123 -16.61 13.13 -55.60
C GLU A 123 -15.76 14.14 -56.42
N ASP A 124 -14.46 13.90 -56.59
CA ASP A 124 -13.54 14.76 -57.36
C ASP A 124 -13.46 14.42 -58.87
N LEU A 125 -14.23 13.41 -59.33
CA LEU A 125 -14.24 12.93 -60.72
C LEU A 125 -15.47 13.40 -61.54
N VAL A 126 -16.25 14.37 -61.04
CA VAL A 126 -17.46 14.92 -61.71
C VAL A 126 -17.33 16.41 -62.01
#